data_AF-W4PGM1-F1
#
_entry.id   AF-W4PGM1-F1
#
_cell.length_a   1.000
_cell.length_b   1.000
_cell.length_c   1.000
_cell.angle_alpha   90.00
_cell.angle_beta   90.00
_cell.angle_gamma   90.00
#
_symmetry.space_group_name_H-M   'P 1'
#
loop_
_entity.id
_entity.type
_entity.pdbx_description
1 polymer ?
#
loop_
_entity_poly.entity_id
_entity_poly.type
_entity_poly.pdbx_seq_one_letter_code
_entity_poly.pdbx_strand_id
1 'polypeptide(L)' 'MSRIVAIDYGRKRTGIAVSDVMQLIANGLTTVPTHQLLNFLGEYIAKEPVERLVVGLPGK' A
#
# COMPACT_ATOMS: atom_id res chain seq x y z
N MET A 1 9.46 14.72 -0.33
CA MET A 1 9.24 13.82 -1.48
C MET A 1 8.88 12.46 -0.90
N SER A 2 7.65 12.00 -1.13
CA SER A 2 6.99 10.93 -0.37
C SER A 2 6.11 10.08 -1.28
N ARG A 3 6.03 8.78 -0.99
CA ARG A 3 5.16 7.85 -1.73
C ARG A 3 3.76 7.84 -1.13
N ILE A 4 2.77 7.57 -1.98
CA ILE A 4 1.42 7.19 -1.58
C ILE A 4 1.34 5.67 -1.71
N VAL A 5 0.84 4.99 -0.68
CA VAL A 5 0.62 3.54 -0.70
C VAL A 5 -0.86 3.28 -0.96
N ALA A 6 -1.17 2.53 -2.00
CA ALA A 6 -2.50 2.04 -2.30
C ALA A 6 -2.65 0.59 -1.83
N ILE A 7 -3.81 0.29 -1.22
CA ILE A 7 -4.13 -0.99 -0.58
C ILE A 7 -5.42 -1.51 -1.20
N ASP A 8 -5.33 -2.65 -1.87
CA ASP A 8 -6.46 -3.44 -2.32
C ASP A 8 -6.73 -4.56 -1.30
N TYR A 9 -7.69 -4.30 -0.41
CA TYR A 9 -7.95 -5.16 0.75
C TYR A 9 -8.82 -6.36 0.38
N GLY A 10 -8.19 -7.52 0.17
CA GLY A 10 -8.87 -8.80 -0.02
C GLY A 10 -8.96 -9.64 1.25
N ARG A 11 -9.83 -10.67 1.23
CA ARG A 11 -10.04 -11.58 2.38
C ARG A 11 -8.84 -12.49 2.70
N LYS A 12 -8.11 -12.95 1.69
CA LYS A 12 -6.97 -13.88 1.85
C LYS A 12 -5.63 -13.20 1.60
N ARG A 13 -5.60 -12.29 0.62
CA ARG A 13 -4.42 -11.56 0.19
C ARG A 13 -4.78 -10.09 0.01
N THR A 14 -3.82 -9.22 0.28
CA THR A 14 -3.92 -7.78 0.07
C THR A 14 -2.90 -7.37 -0.98
N GLY A 15 -3.37 -6.73 -2.05
CA GLY A 15 -2.51 -6.13 -3.06
C GLY A 15 -2.01 -4.77 -2.58
N ILE A 16 -0.74 -4.46 -2.84
CA ILE A 16 -0.12 -3.21 -2.46
C ILE A 16 0.55 -2.59 -3.69
N ALA A 17 0.26 -1.32 -3.94
CA ALA A 17 0.91 -0.50 -4.95
C ALA A 17 1.44 0.78 -4.30
N VAL A 18 2.45 1.39 -4.92
CA VAL A 18 3.02 2.65 -4.46
C VAL A 18 3.20 3.63 -5.60
N SER A 19 3.03 4.92 -5.33
CA SER A 19 3.40 5.95 -6.29
C SER A 19 4.93 6.05 -6.43
N ASP A 20 5.39 6.58 -7.56
CA ASP A 20 6.73 7.16 -7.62
C ASP A 20 6.82 8.40 -6.71
N VAL A 21 8.04 8.93 -6.57
CA VAL A 21 8.37 10.00 -5.62
C VAL A 21 7.74 11.35 -6.00
N MET A 22 7.45 11.57 -7.28
CA MET A 22 6.72 12.75 -7.77
C MET A 22 5.20 12.54 -7.77
N GLN A 23 4.73 11.36 -7.35
CA GLN A 23 3.30 11.00 -7.26
C GLN A 23 2.57 11.04 -8.61
N LEU A 24 3.28 10.75 -9.71
CA LEU A 24 2.74 10.79 -11.07
C LEU A 24 2.17 9.45 -11.52
N ILE A 25 2.79 8.34 -11.13
CA ILE A 25 2.48 6.98 -11.61
C ILE A 25 2.46 6.00 -10.43
N ALA A 26 1.41 5.17 -10.37
CA ALA A 26 1.35 4.05 -9.44
C ALA A 26 1.99 2.79 -10.03
N ASN A 27 2.79 2.09 -9.22
CA ASN A 27 3.44 0.83 -9.58
C ASN A 27 3.05 -0.26 -8.59
N GLY A 28 2.84 -1.48 -9.07
CA GLY A 28 2.64 -2.64 -8.20
C GLY A 28 3.89 -2.88 -7.34
N LEU A 29 3.71 -3.01 -6.03
CA LEU A 29 4.81 -3.27 -5.09
C LEU A 29 4.87 -4.76 -4.74
N THR A 30 3.79 -5.30 -4.18
CA THR A 30 3.73 -6.70 -3.76
C THR A 30 2.30 -7.14 -3.44
N THR A 31 2.11 -8.40 -3.10
CA THR A 31 0.90 -8.94 -2.51
C THR A 31 1.27 -9.72 -1.25
N VAL A 32 0.60 -9.45 -0.14
CA VAL A 32 0.84 -10.12 1.15
C VAL A 32 -0.39 -10.90 1.60
N PRO A 33 -0.25 -11.97 2.42
CA PRO A 33 -1.39 -12.53 3.15
C PRO A 33 -2.05 -11.44 4.01
N THR A 34 -3.38 -11.35 3.99
CA THR A 34 -4.11 -10.23 4.64
C THR A 34 -3.80 -10.11 6.14
N HIS A 35 -3.60 -11.23 6.83
CA HIS A 35 -3.26 -11.25 8.26
C HIS A 35 -1.86 -10.68 8.58
N GLN A 36 -1.00 -10.50 7.58
CA GLN A 36 0.33 -9.91 7.72
C GLN A 36 0.39 -8.45 7.27
N LEU A 37 -0.72 -7.88 6.77
CA LEU A 37 -0.75 -6.55 6.19
C LEU A 37 -0.21 -5.47 7.14
N LEU A 38 -0.64 -5.47 8.41
CA LEU A 38 -0.22 -4.44 9.36
C LEU A 38 1.28 -4.52 9.68
N ASN A 39 1.84 -5.73 9.77
CA ASN A 39 3.28 -5.92 9.97
C ASN A 39 4.05 -5.38 8.77
N PHE A 40 3.62 -5.74 7.56
CA PHE A 40 4.21 -5.22 6.33
C PHE A 40 4.18 -3.68 6.28
N LEU A 41 3.01 -3.07 6.57
CA LEU A 41 2.87 -1.61 6.54
C LEU A 41 3.78 -0.94 7.58
N GLY A 42 3.86 -1.47 8.80
CA GLY A 42 4.75 -0.95 9.84
C GLY A 42 6.22 -0.98 9.41
N GLU A 43 6.67 -2.11 8.87
CA GLU A 43 8.04 -2.24 8.34
C GLU A 43 8.30 -1.33 7.14
N TYR A 44 7.33 -1.18 6.24
CA TYR A 44 7.48 -0.38 5.03
C TYR A 44 7.54 1.12 5.34
N ILE A 45 6.63 1.62 6.18
CA ILE A 45 6.58 3.03 6.58
C ILE A 45 7.83 3.42 7.39
N ALA A 46 8.41 2.49 8.15
CA ALA A 46 9.68 2.74 8.85
C ALA A 46 10.88 2.87 7.91
N LYS A 47 10.82 2.26 6.71
CA LYS A 47 11.91 2.25 5.73
C LYS A 47 11.78 3.34 4.67
N GLU A 48 10.56 3.73 4.32
CA GLU A 48 10.28 4.59 3.17
C GLU A 48 9.41 5.80 3.58
N PRO A 49 9.67 7.00 3.04
CA PRO A 49 8.83 8.16 3.32
C PRO A 49 7.45 7.97 2.68
N VAL A 50 6.44 7.71 3.51
CA VAL A 50 5.04 7.55 3.10
C VAL A 50 4.23 8.72 3.61
N GLU A 51 3.50 9.38 2.72
CA GLU A 51 2.63 10.52 3.07
C GLU A 51 1.20 10.08 3.36
N ARG A 52 0.69 9.11 2.60
CA ARG A 52 -0.72 8.71 2.66
C ARG A 52 -0.89 7.24 2.34
N LEU A 53 -1.83 6.63 3.06
CA LEU A 53 -2.38 5.32 2.74
C LEU A 53 -3.76 5.52 2.11
N VAL A 54 -4.01 4.87 0.98
CA VAL A 54 -5.30 4.86 0.28
C VAL A 54 -5.80 3.43 0.24
N VAL A 55 -7.01 3.19 0.73
CA VAL A 55 -7.62 1.86 0.77
C VAL A 55 -8.83 1.84 -0.16
N GLY A 56 -8.90 0.83 -1.04
CA GLY A 56 -10.09 0.61 -1.86
C GLY A 56 -11.32 0.38 -0.98
N LEU A 57 -12.32 1.25 -1.11
CA LEU A 57 -13.62 1.05 -0.48
C LEU A 57 -14.49 0.20 -1.43
N PRO A 58 -14.91 -1.01 -1.03
CA PRO A 58 -15.88 -1.75 -1.83
C PRO A 58 -17.17 -0.94 -1.97
N GLY A 59 -17.65 -0.83 -3.21
CA GLY A 59 -18.94 -0.18 -3.50
C GLY A 59 -20.11 -0.91 -2.84
N LYS A 60 -21.29 -0.28 -2.88
CA LYS A 60 -22.55 -0.94 -2.53
C LYS A 60 -22.81 -2.17 -3.40
#